data_AF-Q95416-F1
#
_entry.id   AF-Q95416-F1
#
_cell.length_a   1.000
_cell.length_b   1.000
_cell.length_c   1.000
_cell.angle_alpha   90.00
_cell.angle_beta   90.00
_cell.angle_gamma   90.00
#
_symmetry.space_group_name_H-M   'P 1'
#
loop_
_entity.id
_entity.type
_entity.pdbx_description
1 polymer ?
#
loop_
_entity_poly.entity_id
_entity_poly.type
_entity_poly.pdbx_seq_one_letter_code
_entity_poly.pdbx_strand_id
1 'polypeptide(L)'
;DDQHFVRFDSARASPSMEPRAAWIERVQQEEPGYWERQTQILRSETQTYRVNLQTALGYFNQSEGGVHTFQTMYGCEVSPELTFKRGFEQHAYDGQDYIALDMETSTWTRAVPQALNTKRKWEAEKSIAEGVKAYLEET
;
A
#
# COMPACT_ATOMS: atom_id res chain seq x y z
N ASP A 1 16.82 -8.24 0.64
CA ASP A 1 16.41 -8.71 1.97
C ASP A 1 14.98 -9.16 1.83
N ASP A 2 14.68 -10.37 2.29
CA ASP A 2 13.39 -11.04 2.10
C ASP A 2 12.79 -11.47 3.46
N GLN A 3 13.32 -10.94 4.57
CA GLN A 3 12.83 -11.28 5.89
C GLN A 3 11.51 -10.56 6.20
N HIS A 4 10.43 -11.33 6.38
CA HIS A 4 9.20 -10.79 6.93
C HIS A 4 9.41 -10.37 8.39
N PHE A 5 9.13 -9.10 8.71
CA PHE A 5 9.30 -8.58 10.07
C PHE A 5 7.99 -8.12 10.74
N VAL A 6 6.92 -7.90 9.98
CA VAL A 6 5.59 -7.54 10.52
C VAL A 6 4.47 -8.23 9.74
N ARG A 7 3.31 -8.43 10.38
CA ARG A 7 2.08 -8.91 9.73
C ARG A 7 0.85 -8.36 10.42
N PHE A 8 -0.19 -8.13 9.62
CA PHE A 8 -1.55 -7.88 10.08
C PHE A 8 -2.51 -8.77 9.31
N ASP A 9 -3.57 -9.24 9.98
CA ASP A 9 -4.59 -10.10 9.40
C ASP A 9 -5.96 -9.72 9.95
N SER A 10 -6.81 -9.13 9.11
CA SER A 10 -8.11 -8.60 9.49
C SER A 10 -9.16 -9.67 9.76
N ALA A 11 -8.92 -10.93 9.35
CA ALA A 11 -9.85 -12.04 9.56
C ALA A 11 -9.77 -12.64 10.98
N ARG A 12 -8.81 -12.19 11.81
CA ARG A 12 -8.63 -12.69 13.17
C ARG A 12 -9.69 -12.11 14.13
N ALA A 13 -9.98 -12.87 15.19
CA ALA A 13 -10.94 -12.43 16.22
C ALA A 13 -10.54 -11.11 16.92
N SER A 14 -9.23 -10.87 17.08
CA SER A 14 -8.68 -9.59 17.55
C SER A 14 -7.54 -9.17 16.62
N PRO A 15 -7.83 -8.41 15.54
CA PRO A 15 -6.81 -7.97 14.60
C PRO A 15 -5.86 -6.95 15.24
N SER A 16 -4.57 -7.26 15.20
CA SER A 16 -3.47 -6.39 15.61
C SER A 16 -2.26 -6.60 14.71
N MET A 17 -1.39 -5.59 14.63
CA MET A 17 -0.09 -5.73 13.98
C MET A 17 0.85 -6.53 14.86
N GLU A 18 1.55 -7.49 14.28
CA GLU A 18 2.38 -8.45 15.01
C GLU A 18 3.81 -8.49 14.47
N PRO A 19 4.82 -8.62 15.36
CA PRO A 19 6.20 -8.85 14.96
C PRO A 19 6.35 -10.24 14.31
N ARG A 20 7.27 -10.34 13.36
CA ARG A 20 7.67 -11.58 12.67
C ARG A 20 9.18 -11.85 12.74
N ALA A 21 9.93 -10.94 13.37
CA ALA A 21 11.34 -11.09 13.67
C ALA A 21 11.64 -10.57 15.09
N ALA A 22 12.59 -11.18 15.80
CA ALA A 22 12.86 -10.81 17.20
C ALA A 22 13.41 -9.39 17.37
N TRP A 23 14.05 -8.83 16.35
CA TRP A 23 14.67 -7.50 16.45
C TRP A 23 13.64 -6.37 16.50
N ILE A 24 12.50 -6.48 15.80
CA ILE A 24 11.49 -5.41 15.77
C ILE A 24 10.70 -5.32 17.08
N GLU A 25 10.73 -6.35 17.93
CA GLU A 25 10.07 -6.29 19.25
C GLU A 25 10.61 -5.15 20.12
N ARG A 26 11.88 -4.76 19.91
CA ARG A 26 12.55 -3.67 20.62
C ARG A 26 11.98 -2.29 20.27
N VAL A 27 11.27 -2.16 19.15
CA VAL A 27 10.64 -0.89 18.73
C VAL A 27 9.72 -0.32 19.80
N GLN A 28 9.11 -1.16 20.64
CA GLN A 28 8.24 -0.70 21.73
C GLN A 28 9.00 0.11 22.80
N GLN A 29 10.30 -0.12 22.96
CA GLN A 29 11.14 0.63 23.90
C GLN A 29 11.57 1.97 23.30
N GLU A 30 11.84 2.01 21.99
CA GLU A 30 12.29 3.19 21.25
C GLU A 30 11.13 4.12 20.88
N GLU A 31 10.01 3.54 20.48
CA GLU A 31 8.77 4.22 20.10
C GLU A 31 7.55 3.60 20.83
N PRO A 32 7.31 3.99 22.09
CA PRO A 32 6.13 3.55 22.82
C PRO A 32 4.84 3.89 22.07
N GLY A 33 4.03 2.87 21.79
CA GLY A 33 2.76 3.03 21.07
C GLY A 33 2.82 2.70 19.57
N TYR A 34 4.00 2.33 19.04
CA TYR A 34 4.17 1.88 17.66
C TYR A 34 3.13 0.83 17.26
N TRP A 35 3.00 -0.26 18.02
CA TRP A 35 2.09 -1.37 17.68
C TRP A 35 0.62 -0.96 17.68
N GLU A 36 0.20 -0.11 18.61
CA GLU A 36 -1.18 0.38 18.67
C GLU A 36 -1.46 1.30 17.49
N ARG A 37 -0.57 2.26 17.23
CA ARG A 37 -0.65 3.20 16.10
C ARG A 37 -0.77 2.44 14.77
N GLN A 38 0.14 1.50 14.52
CA GLN A 38 0.13 0.69 13.31
C GLN A 38 -1.10 -0.20 13.19
N THR A 39 -1.58 -0.75 14.32
CA THR A 39 -2.84 -1.51 14.34
C THR A 39 -4.03 -0.66 13.91
N GLN A 40 -4.14 0.59 14.39
CA GLN A 40 -5.22 1.48 13.98
C GLN A 40 -5.14 1.88 12.52
N ILE A 41 -3.93 2.16 12.01
CA ILE A 41 -3.70 2.42 10.58
C ILE A 41 -4.20 1.25 9.74
N LEU A 42 -3.79 0.02 10.05
CA LEU A 42 -4.16 -1.16 9.24
C LEU A 42 -5.64 -1.54 9.36
N ARG A 43 -6.30 -1.19 10.47
CA ARG A 43 -7.77 -1.29 10.59
C ARG A 43 -8.48 -0.31 9.66
N SER A 44 -7.97 0.91 9.54
CA SER A 44 -8.48 1.91 8.59
C SER A 44 -8.25 1.44 7.15
N GLU A 45 -7.02 1.01 6.84
CA GLU A 45 -6.65 0.48 5.53
C GLU A 45 -7.56 -0.69 5.13
N THR A 46 -7.89 -1.60 6.04
CA THR A 46 -8.81 -2.72 5.75
C THR A 46 -10.14 -2.23 5.14
N GLN A 47 -10.70 -1.10 5.62
CA GLN A 47 -11.91 -0.53 5.02
C GLN A 47 -11.63 0.13 3.67
N THR A 48 -10.50 0.82 3.53
CA THR A 48 -10.04 1.38 2.25
C THR A 48 -9.93 0.29 1.17
N TYR A 49 -9.31 -0.85 1.47
CA TYR A 49 -9.20 -1.97 0.52
C TYR A 49 -10.56 -2.57 0.13
N ARG A 50 -11.52 -2.63 1.06
CA ARG A 50 -12.90 -3.07 0.74
C ARG A 50 -13.56 -2.13 -0.26
N VAL A 51 -13.43 -0.82 -0.05
CA VAL A 51 -13.97 0.19 -0.98
C VAL A 51 -13.24 0.15 -2.32
N ASN A 52 -11.92 -0.05 -2.32
CA ASN A 52 -11.13 -0.19 -3.55
C ASN A 52 -11.56 -1.42 -4.35
N LEU A 53 -11.80 -2.56 -3.70
CA LEU A 53 -12.34 -3.77 -4.34
C LEU A 53 -13.71 -3.51 -4.99
N GLN A 54 -14.64 -2.88 -4.27
CA GLN A 54 -15.96 -2.52 -4.80
C GLN A 54 -15.87 -1.57 -5.99
N THR A 55 -14.97 -0.60 -5.90
CA THR A 55 -14.71 0.36 -6.99
C THR A 55 -14.15 -0.34 -8.22
N ALA A 56 -13.18 -1.24 -8.04
CA ALA A 56 -12.58 -2.02 -9.11
C ALA A 56 -13.63 -2.92 -9.80
N LEU A 57 -14.49 -3.62 -9.03
CA LEU A 57 -15.60 -4.41 -9.58
C LEU A 57 -16.46 -3.57 -10.55
N GLY A 58 -16.80 -2.33 -10.15
CA GLY A 58 -17.54 -1.39 -10.99
C GLY A 58 -16.78 -0.99 -12.25
N TYR A 59 -15.50 -0.67 -12.15
CA TYR A 59 -14.68 -0.29 -13.31
C TYR A 59 -14.45 -1.43 -14.31
N PHE A 60 -14.44 -2.67 -13.83
CA PHE A 60 -14.34 -3.87 -14.66
C PHE A 60 -15.70 -4.43 -15.11
N ASN A 61 -16.82 -3.80 -14.71
CA ASN A 61 -18.18 -4.27 -14.98
C ASN A 61 -18.42 -5.72 -14.54
N GLN A 62 -17.87 -6.11 -13.39
CA GLN A 62 -17.99 -7.46 -12.83
C GLN A 62 -19.10 -7.52 -11.78
N SER A 63 -19.73 -8.70 -11.65
CA SER A 63 -20.78 -8.95 -10.66
C SER A 63 -20.21 -9.24 -9.27
N GLU A 64 -20.94 -8.88 -8.22
CA GLU A 64 -20.54 -9.07 -6.80
C GLU A 64 -20.38 -10.53 -6.36
N GLY A 65 -20.89 -11.50 -7.12
CA GLY A 65 -20.82 -12.92 -6.78
C GLY A 65 -19.47 -13.61 -7.02
N GLY A 66 -18.51 -12.90 -7.63
CA GLY A 66 -17.16 -13.41 -7.89
C GLY A 66 -16.18 -13.18 -6.73
N VAL A 67 -15.12 -13.99 -6.66
CA VAL A 67 -13.98 -13.74 -5.76
C VAL A 67 -12.92 -12.96 -6.53
N HIS A 68 -12.58 -11.78 -6.04
CA HIS A 68 -11.62 -10.86 -6.65
C HIS A 68 -10.57 -10.41 -5.64
N THR A 69 -9.43 -9.95 -6.13
CA THR A 69 -8.32 -9.48 -5.28
C THR A 69 -7.88 -8.08 -5.68
N PHE A 70 -7.54 -7.27 -4.69
CA PHE A 70 -6.90 -5.97 -4.88
C PHE A 70 -5.67 -5.95 -4.00
N GLN A 71 -4.51 -5.69 -4.60
CA GLN A 71 -3.22 -5.82 -3.95
C GLN A 71 -2.47 -4.49 -4.11
N THR A 72 -1.68 -4.14 -3.11
CA THR A 72 -0.72 -3.02 -3.19
C THR A 72 0.63 -3.53 -2.76
N MET A 73 1.66 -3.09 -3.45
CA MET A 73 3.06 -3.35 -3.15
C MET A 73 3.79 -2.02 -3.22
N TYR A 74 4.35 -1.61 -2.08
CA TYR A 74 5.06 -0.35 -1.96
C TYR A 74 6.28 -0.49 -1.05
N GLY A 75 7.26 0.39 -1.24
CA GLY A 75 8.50 0.38 -0.48
C GLY A 75 9.63 1.11 -1.20
N CYS A 76 10.81 1.09 -0.57
CA CYS A 76 12.00 1.73 -1.08
C CYS A 76 13.21 0.78 -1.02
N GLU A 77 14.21 1.09 -1.84
CA GLU A 77 15.52 0.48 -1.79
C GLU A 77 16.57 1.52 -1.44
N VAL A 78 17.47 1.16 -0.53
CA VAL A 78 18.57 2.00 -0.07
C VAL A 78 19.92 1.34 -0.38
N SER A 79 20.94 2.17 -0.60
CA SER A 79 22.32 1.72 -0.73
C SER A 79 22.91 1.27 0.61
N PRO A 80 24.03 0.53 0.60
CA PRO A 80 24.82 0.30 1.80
C PRO A 80 25.26 1.59 2.52
N GLU A 81 25.38 2.69 1.77
CA GLU A 81 25.69 4.04 2.28
C GLU A 81 24.45 4.79 2.83
N LEU A 82 23.31 4.10 2.98
CA LEU A 82 22.03 4.66 3.44
C LEU A 82 21.49 5.78 2.56
N THR A 83 21.76 5.70 1.26
CA THR A 83 21.22 6.64 0.26
C THR A 83 20.04 6.01 -0.49
N PHE A 84 18.99 6.79 -0.69
CA PHE A 84 17.83 6.38 -1.48
C PHE A 84 18.25 5.99 -2.90
N LYS A 85 17.75 4.84 -3.39
CA LYS A 85 17.98 4.36 -4.76
C LYS A 85 16.73 4.41 -5.61
N ARG A 86 15.63 3.85 -5.12
CA ARG A 86 14.33 3.85 -5.80
C ARG A 86 13.20 3.62 -4.83
N GLY A 87 12.04 4.16 -5.16
CA GLY A 87 10.76 3.86 -4.52
C GLY A 87 9.83 3.21 -5.53
N PHE A 88 8.84 2.49 -5.02
CA PHE A 88 7.79 1.91 -5.83
C PHE A 88 6.48 1.95 -5.06
N GLU A 89 5.39 2.22 -5.77
CA GLU A 89 4.03 2.02 -5.30
C GLU A 89 3.18 1.50 -6.46
N GLN A 90 2.70 0.27 -6.33
CA GLN A 90 2.06 -0.48 -7.39
C GLN A 90 0.81 -1.14 -6.85
N HIS A 91 -0.28 -1.07 -7.62
CA HIS A 91 -1.52 -1.76 -7.33
C HIS A 91 -1.81 -2.78 -8.41
N ALA A 92 -2.36 -3.92 -8.00
CA ALA A 92 -2.81 -4.99 -8.87
C ALA A 92 -4.26 -5.38 -8.56
N TYR A 93 -4.96 -5.82 -9.60
CA TYR A 93 -6.32 -6.34 -9.52
C TYR A 93 -6.37 -7.72 -10.17
N ASP A 94 -6.89 -8.72 -9.45
CA ASP A 94 -6.89 -10.13 -9.88
C ASP A 94 -5.50 -10.64 -10.30
N GLY A 95 -4.47 -10.21 -9.56
CA GLY A 95 -3.07 -10.57 -9.81
C GLY A 95 -2.44 -9.95 -11.06
N GLN A 96 -3.13 -9.01 -11.74
CA GLN A 96 -2.62 -8.27 -12.89
C GLN A 96 -2.35 -6.81 -12.51
N ASP A 97 -1.32 -6.23 -13.11
CA ASP A 97 -0.99 -4.81 -12.92
C ASP A 97 -2.20 -3.91 -13.22
N TYR A 98 -2.48 -2.97 -12.33
CA TYR A 98 -3.62 -2.06 -12.42
C TYR A 98 -3.16 -0.61 -12.62
N ILE A 99 -2.42 -0.06 -11.66
CA ILE A 99 -1.88 1.30 -11.70
C ILE A 99 -0.63 1.40 -10.82
N ALA A 100 0.35 2.21 -11.20
CA ALA A 100 1.60 2.41 -10.46
C ALA A 100 2.03 3.88 -10.46
N LEU A 101 2.70 4.32 -9.40
CA LEU A 101 3.29 5.65 -9.30
C LEU A 101 4.55 5.73 -10.17
N ASP A 102 4.61 6.75 -11.02
CA ASP A 102 5.84 7.19 -11.68
C ASP A 102 6.55 8.20 -10.76
N MET A 103 7.65 7.73 -10.17
CA MET A 103 8.48 8.51 -9.23
C MET A 103 9.17 9.71 -9.90
N GLU A 104 9.44 9.66 -11.20
CA GLU A 104 10.12 10.74 -11.91
C GLU A 104 9.18 11.92 -12.14
N THR A 105 7.94 11.64 -12.55
CA THR A 105 6.98 12.66 -12.94
C THR A 105 5.97 13.01 -11.83
N SER A 106 5.92 12.23 -10.74
CA SER A 106 4.88 12.29 -9.72
C SER A 106 3.48 12.15 -10.33
N THR A 107 3.33 11.20 -11.26
CA THR A 107 2.06 10.87 -11.93
C THR A 107 1.76 9.39 -11.84
N TRP A 108 0.54 8.97 -12.18
CA TRP A 108 0.12 7.58 -12.10
C TRP A 108 0.03 6.92 -13.47
N THR A 109 0.83 5.88 -13.68
CA THR A 109 0.83 5.07 -14.92
C THR A 109 -0.19 3.95 -14.80
N ARG A 110 -1.15 3.92 -15.73
CA ARG A 110 -2.18 2.86 -15.80
C ARG A 110 -1.64 1.68 -16.60
N ALA A 111 -1.83 0.46 -16.09
CA ALA A 111 -1.55 -0.76 -16.83
C ALA A 111 -2.76 -1.21 -17.69
N VAL A 112 -3.98 -0.84 -17.29
CA VAL A 112 -5.23 -1.21 -17.98
C VAL A 112 -6.16 -0.01 -18.20
N PRO A 113 -7.04 -0.03 -19.22
CA PRO A 113 -8.02 1.05 -19.46
C PRO A 113 -8.94 1.36 -18.27
N GLN A 114 -9.32 0.33 -17.50
CA GLN A 114 -10.20 0.40 -16.34
C GLN A 114 -9.64 1.29 -15.23
N ALA A 115 -8.30 1.43 -15.16
CA ALA A 115 -7.62 2.30 -14.19
C ALA A 115 -7.72 3.80 -14.53
N LEU A 116 -8.37 4.19 -15.64
CA LEU A 116 -8.51 5.61 -16.03
C LEU A 116 -9.18 6.44 -14.95
N ASN A 117 -10.25 5.91 -14.34
CA ASN A 117 -10.99 6.65 -13.32
C ASN A 117 -10.16 6.82 -12.04
N THR A 118 -9.41 5.80 -11.63
CA THR A 118 -8.44 5.90 -10.51
C THR A 118 -7.37 6.95 -10.81
N LYS A 119 -6.73 6.91 -11.99
CA LYS A 119 -5.73 7.91 -12.39
C LYS A 119 -6.29 9.33 -12.29
N ARG A 120 -7.45 9.59 -12.88
CA ARG A 120 -8.09 10.92 -12.84
C ARG A 120 -8.37 11.39 -11.41
N LYS A 121 -8.79 10.48 -10.52
CA LYS A 121 -9.05 10.80 -9.11
C LYS A 121 -7.76 11.15 -8.37
N TRP A 122 -6.71 10.34 -8.53
CA TRP A 122 -5.44 10.53 -7.81
C TRP A 122 -4.59 11.66 -8.37
N GLU A 123 -4.81 12.05 -9.62
CA GLU A 123 -4.16 13.21 -10.25
C GLU A 123 -5.01 14.47 -10.20
N ALA A 124 -6.21 14.42 -9.61
CA ALA A 124 -7.02 15.62 -9.38
C ALA A 124 -6.31 16.60 -8.43
N GLU A 125 -5.52 16.07 -7.51
CA GLU A 125 -4.72 16.82 -6.56
C GLU A 125 -3.27 16.32 -6.59
N LYS A 126 -2.36 17.15 -7.09
CA LYS A 126 -0.94 16.79 -7.25
C LYS A 126 -0.27 16.39 -5.92
N SER A 127 -0.74 16.97 -4.81
CA SER A 127 -0.29 16.67 -3.45
C SER A 127 -0.42 15.19 -3.07
N ILE A 128 -1.33 14.44 -3.68
CA ILE A 128 -1.49 13.00 -3.42
C ILE A 128 -0.25 12.25 -3.91
N ALA A 129 0.12 12.42 -5.18
CA ALA A 129 1.29 11.76 -5.75
C ALA A 129 2.60 12.27 -5.12
N GLU A 130 2.70 13.56 -4.84
CA GLU A 130 3.86 14.15 -4.16
C GLU A 130 4.01 13.65 -2.71
N GLY A 131 2.91 13.47 -1.98
CA GLY A 131 2.93 12.93 -0.62
C GLY A 131 3.38 11.47 -0.56
N VAL A 132 2.89 10.63 -1.49
CA VAL A 132 3.35 9.24 -1.61
C VAL A 132 4.83 9.20 -1.98
N LYS A 133 5.26 10.01 -2.94
CA LYS A 133 6.67 10.13 -3.31
C LYS A 133 7.55 10.52 -2.12
N ALA A 134 7.17 11.57 -1.38
CA ALA A 134 7.91 12.01 -0.21
C ALA A 134 8.02 10.91 0.86
N TYR A 135 6.93 10.17 1.12
CA TYR A 135 6.96 9.02 2.02
C TYR A 135 7.98 7.96 1.56
N LEU A 136 7.99 7.61 0.26
CA LEU A 136 8.92 6.61 -0.29
C LEU A 136 10.38 7.08 -0.32
N GLU A 137 10.64 8.39 -0.39
CA GLU A 137 11.99 8.97 -0.47
C GLU A 137 12.58 9.32 0.91
N GLU A 138 11.75 9.68 1.89
CA GLU A 138 12.21 10.33 3.13
C GLU A 138 11.87 9.57 4.42
N THR A 139 10.94 8.60 4.39
CA THR A 139 10.45 7.87 5.60
C THR A 139 10.79 6.39 5.54
#